data_AF-A0A4S2R1R8-F1
#
_entry.id   AF-A0A4S2R1R8-F1
#
_cell.length_a   1.000
_cell.length_b   1.000
_cell.length_c   1.000
_cell.angle_alpha   90.00
_cell.angle_beta   90.00
_cell.angle_gamma   90.00
#
_symmetry.space_group_name_H-M   'P 1'
#
loop_
_entity.id
_entity.type
_entity.pdbx_description
1 polymer ?
#
loop_
_entity_poly.entity_id
_entity_poly.type
_entity_poly.pdbx_seq_one_letter_code
_entity_poly.pdbx_strand_id
1 'polypeptide(L)'
;MTPAQLSSTVQHVLRGAVGDAAPGRVVVESPPRRGSGDYATGAVLQAARASGKDVRRLAGTVADTLAGESGVAGVEVQGPGFLNVTLDVEGRAALVRALTGPDHSTPDAPAQDVSRWAAATGETPEASLPRTDGSSLFRVQYAHARTRALLRNATDLGLRPEAGAGGHGYGAPAERRLLALLADQRRIVEAGDAGRLARHLTAVADACPVFHEACPPLPRGDEKPGAAHRARLALTEACGTVLAGGLSQLGVTAPAHL
;
A
#
# COMPACT_ATOMS: atom_id res chain seq x y z
N MET A 1 -9.79 9.29 1.04
CA MET A 1 -10.10 8.56 -0.21
C MET A 1 -9.20 7.33 -0.32
N THR A 2 -9.78 6.13 -0.29
CA THR A 2 -9.07 4.85 -0.48
C THR A 2 -8.97 4.48 -1.98
N PRO A 3 -8.10 3.54 -2.39
CA PRO A 3 -8.03 3.07 -3.78
C PRO A 3 -9.38 2.59 -4.32
N ALA A 4 -10.14 1.84 -3.50
CA ALA A 4 -11.45 1.35 -3.89
C ALA A 4 -12.46 2.50 -4.10
N GLN A 5 -12.45 3.49 -3.19
CA GLN A 5 -13.24 4.70 -3.35
C GLN A 5 -12.84 5.46 -4.61
N LEU A 6 -11.54 5.67 -4.86
CA LEU A 6 -11.05 6.34 -6.06
C LEU A 6 -11.46 5.60 -7.33
N SER A 7 -11.31 4.27 -7.38
CA SER A 7 -11.80 3.44 -8.48
C SER A 7 -13.30 3.64 -8.74
N SER A 8 -14.13 3.61 -7.69
CA SER A 8 -15.57 3.83 -7.80
C SER A 8 -15.91 5.26 -8.25
N THR A 9 -15.21 6.27 -7.74
CA THR A 9 -15.38 7.67 -8.15
C THR A 9 -15.02 7.87 -9.62
N VAL A 10 -13.85 7.37 -10.07
CA VAL A 10 -13.44 7.45 -11.48
C VAL A 10 -14.46 6.73 -12.38
N GLN A 11 -14.94 5.56 -11.97
CA GLN A 11 -15.97 4.84 -12.72
C GLN A 11 -17.27 5.64 -12.82
N HIS A 12 -17.71 6.26 -11.72
CA HIS A 12 -18.91 7.09 -11.69
C HIS A 12 -18.79 8.30 -12.63
N VAL A 13 -17.67 9.02 -12.55
CA VAL A 13 -17.38 10.17 -13.43
C VAL A 13 -17.35 9.75 -14.90
N LEU A 14 -16.69 8.63 -15.21
CA LEU A 14 -16.67 8.09 -16.58
C LEU A 14 -18.05 7.68 -17.06
N ARG A 15 -18.87 7.04 -16.23
CA ARG A 15 -20.25 6.66 -16.57
C ARG A 15 -21.12 7.89 -16.86
N GLY A 16 -20.95 8.98 -16.11
CA GLY A 16 -21.59 10.25 -16.41
C GLY A 16 -21.14 10.86 -17.75
N ALA A 17 -19.86 10.71 -18.09
CA ALA A 17 -19.28 11.30 -19.30
C ALA A 17 -19.54 10.49 -20.58
N VAL A 18 -19.58 9.15 -20.53
CA VAL A 18 -19.67 8.28 -21.72
C VAL A 18 -20.77 7.22 -21.66
N GLY A 19 -21.60 7.19 -20.61
CA GLY A 19 -22.70 6.23 -20.47
C GLY A 19 -22.21 4.78 -20.40
N ASP A 20 -22.85 3.90 -21.17
CA ASP A 20 -22.54 2.47 -21.22
C ASP A 20 -21.17 2.14 -21.81
N ALA A 21 -20.52 3.10 -22.46
CA ALA A 21 -19.14 2.96 -22.93
C ALA A 21 -18.10 3.05 -21.80
N ALA A 22 -18.52 3.35 -20.56
CA ALA A 22 -17.64 3.37 -19.41
C ALA A 22 -17.25 1.93 -19.00
N PRO A 23 -15.99 1.69 -18.59
CA PRO A 23 -15.56 0.38 -18.15
C PRO A 23 -16.36 -0.09 -16.93
N GLY A 24 -16.75 -1.37 -16.93
CA GLY A 24 -17.45 -2.01 -15.82
C GLY A 24 -16.60 -2.09 -14.54
N ARG A 25 -15.28 -1.94 -14.66
CA ARG A 25 -14.34 -1.87 -13.54
C ARG A 25 -13.20 -0.92 -13.87
N VAL A 26 -12.90 0.00 -12.95
CA VAL A 26 -11.74 0.87 -13.03
C VAL A 26 -10.64 0.36 -12.10
N VAL A 27 -9.43 0.25 -12.64
CA VAL A 27 -8.24 -0.08 -11.87
C VAL A 27 -7.43 1.18 -11.65
N VAL A 28 -7.08 1.44 -10.39
CA VAL A 28 -6.09 2.43 -9.97
C VAL A 28 -4.88 1.67 -9.41
N GLU A 29 -3.68 2.14 -9.72
CA GLU A 29 -2.44 1.53 -9.26
C GLU A 29 -1.41 2.58 -8.89
N SER A 30 -0.38 2.22 -8.12
CA SER A 30 0.75 3.13 -7.91
C SER A 30 1.40 3.48 -9.26
N PRO A 31 1.71 4.76 -9.53
CA PRO A 31 2.31 5.14 -10.80
C PRO A 31 3.65 4.43 -11.00
N PRO A 32 4.02 4.11 -12.26
CA PRO A 32 5.37 3.63 -12.56
C PRO A 32 6.41 4.66 -12.10
N ARG A 33 7.68 4.26 -11.95
CA ARG A 33 8.81 5.01 -11.35
C ARG A 33 9.06 6.47 -11.83
N ARG A 34 8.29 6.99 -12.78
CA ARG A 34 8.32 8.36 -13.33
C ARG A 34 6.97 9.12 -13.25
N GLY A 35 5.97 8.60 -12.54
CA GLY A 35 4.68 9.27 -12.33
C GLY A 35 4.70 10.21 -11.11
N SER A 36 3.94 11.30 -11.20
CA SER A 36 3.91 12.42 -10.23
C SER A 36 2.83 12.30 -9.14
N GLY A 37 2.05 11.21 -9.09
CA GLY A 37 0.92 11.04 -8.17
C GLY A 37 1.04 9.88 -7.18
N ASP A 38 0.04 9.73 -6.31
CA ASP A 38 -0.13 8.57 -5.43
C ASP A 38 -0.76 7.37 -6.19
N TYR A 39 -1.63 7.67 -7.17
CA TYR A 39 -2.27 6.68 -8.05
C TYR A 39 -2.22 7.09 -9.52
N ALA A 40 -2.30 6.10 -10.40
CA ALA A 40 -2.47 6.25 -11.84
C ALA A 40 -3.63 5.39 -12.32
N THR A 41 -4.34 5.85 -13.36
CA THR A 41 -5.30 5.02 -14.09
C THR A 41 -5.33 5.33 -15.57
N GLY A 42 -5.43 4.28 -16.39
CA GLY A 42 -5.63 4.36 -17.84
C GLY A 42 -7.10 4.21 -18.25
N ALA A 43 -8.07 4.27 -17.32
CA ALA A 43 -9.48 4.02 -17.60
C ALA A 43 -10.08 4.95 -18.67
N VAL A 44 -9.57 6.19 -18.75
CA VAL A 44 -9.99 7.16 -19.78
C VAL A 44 -9.66 6.67 -21.19
N LEU A 45 -8.51 6.01 -21.39
CA LEU A 45 -8.11 5.46 -22.69
C LEU A 45 -9.11 4.39 -23.17
N GLN A 46 -9.54 3.53 -22.24
CA GLN A 46 -10.52 2.47 -22.53
C GLN A 46 -11.88 3.07 -22.87
N ALA A 47 -12.35 4.02 -22.07
CA ALA A 47 -13.62 4.70 -22.26
C ALA A 47 -13.65 5.53 -23.57
N ALA A 48 -12.58 6.24 -23.90
CA ALA A 48 -12.46 7.00 -25.14
C ALA A 48 -12.50 6.08 -26.36
N ARG A 49 -11.78 4.95 -26.33
CA ARG A 49 -11.80 3.95 -27.40
C ARG A 49 -13.19 3.35 -27.62
N ALA A 50 -13.91 3.04 -26.53
CA ALA A 50 -15.25 2.44 -26.61
C ALA A 50 -16.33 3.44 -27.08
N SER A 51 -16.21 4.71 -26.70
CA SER A 51 -17.19 5.76 -27.03
C SER A 51 -16.89 6.51 -28.34
N GLY A 52 -15.68 6.37 -28.89
CA GLY A 52 -15.21 7.16 -30.04
C GLY A 52 -14.95 8.63 -29.71
N LYS A 53 -14.98 9.04 -28.43
CA LYS A 53 -14.72 10.42 -28.02
C LYS A 53 -13.23 10.76 -28.04
N ASP A 54 -12.94 12.06 -28.19
CA ASP A 54 -11.58 12.57 -28.06
C ASP A 54 -11.03 12.30 -26.65
N VAL A 55 -9.92 11.57 -26.60
CA VAL A 55 -9.32 11.09 -25.36
C VAL A 55 -8.78 12.23 -24.50
N ARG A 56 -8.23 13.29 -25.10
CA ARG A 56 -7.66 14.42 -24.36
C ARG A 56 -8.76 15.24 -23.70
N ARG A 57 -9.83 15.51 -24.43
CA ARG A 57 -11.01 16.20 -23.90
C ARG A 57 -11.68 15.39 -22.80
N LEU A 58 -11.84 14.07 -22.99
CA LEU A 58 -12.38 13.20 -21.95
C LEU A 58 -11.47 13.18 -20.70
N ALA A 59 -10.15 13.08 -20.88
CA ALA A 59 -9.20 13.12 -19.78
C ALA A 59 -9.27 14.43 -19.00
N GLY A 60 -9.38 15.58 -19.69
CA GLY A 60 -9.55 16.89 -19.06
C GLY A 60 -10.82 16.97 -18.22
N THR A 61 -11.97 16.61 -18.79
CA THR A 61 -13.26 16.63 -18.05
C THR A 61 -13.23 15.72 -16.82
N VAL A 62 -12.66 14.51 -16.95
CA VAL A 62 -12.55 13.58 -15.82
C VAL A 62 -11.56 14.12 -14.78
N ALA A 63 -10.43 14.68 -15.19
CA ALA A 63 -9.44 15.28 -14.28
C ALA A 63 -10.02 16.46 -13.50
N ASP A 64 -10.71 17.39 -14.17
CA ASP A 64 -11.32 18.56 -13.53
C ASP A 64 -12.38 18.15 -12.49
N THR A 65 -13.20 17.14 -12.83
CA THR A 65 -14.21 16.62 -11.91
C THR A 65 -13.57 15.97 -10.69
N LEU A 66 -12.55 15.12 -10.90
CA LEU A 66 -11.84 14.45 -9.82
C LEU A 66 -11.05 15.40 -8.92
N ALA A 67 -10.55 16.53 -9.46
CA ALA A 67 -9.84 17.54 -8.68
C ALA A 67 -10.74 18.24 -7.65
N GLY A 68 -12.07 18.19 -7.81
CA GLY A 68 -13.04 18.69 -6.84
C GLY A 68 -13.44 17.69 -5.74
N GLU A 69 -12.98 16.43 -5.82
CA GLU A 69 -13.37 15.38 -4.89
C GLU A 69 -12.59 15.44 -3.57
N SER A 70 -13.28 15.19 -2.46
CA SER A 70 -12.65 15.17 -1.13
C SER A 70 -11.60 14.05 -1.03
N GLY A 71 -10.38 14.39 -0.61
CA GLY A 71 -9.26 13.46 -0.54
C GLY A 71 -8.30 13.55 -1.74
N VAL A 72 -8.60 14.38 -2.75
CA VAL A 72 -7.75 14.61 -3.93
C VAL A 72 -7.11 15.99 -3.84
N ALA A 73 -5.77 16.04 -3.85
CA ALA A 73 -5.01 17.28 -3.90
C ALA A 73 -4.81 17.78 -5.35
N GLY A 74 -4.84 16.88 -6.33
CA GLY A 74 -4.73 17.25 -7.74
C GLY A 74 -4.73 16.05 -8.66
N VAL A 75 -5.04 16.30 -9.94
CA VAL A 75 -5.04 15.29 -11.00
C VAL A 75 -4.27 15.83 -12.21
N GLU A 76 -3.28 15.08 -12.67
CA GLU A 76 -2.50 15.42 -13.85
C GLU A 76 -2.83 14.43 -14.98
N VAL A 77 -3.11 14.97 -16.17
CA VAL A 77 -3.27 14.16 -17.39
C VAL A 77 -1.90 13.95 -18.02
N GLN A 78 -1.44 12.70 -18.05
CA GLN A 78 -0.15 12.34 -18.63
C GLN A 78 -0.31 11.59 -19.96
N GLY A 79 0.49 12.01 -20.95
CA GLY A 79 0.60 11.33 -22.24
C GLY A 79 -0.74 11.25 -22.98
N PRO A 80 -1.16 10.06 -23.47
CA PRO A 80 -2.36 9.92 -24.29
C PRO A 80 -3.68 9.98 -23.49
N GLY A 81 -3.64 10.08 -22.15
CA GLY A 81 -4.85 10.10 -21.32
C GLY A 81 -4.76 9.28 -20.02
N PHE A 82 -3.56 9.07 -19.46
CA PHE A 82 -3.42 8.53 -18.11
C PHE A 82 -3.72 9.63 -17.10
N LEU A 83 -4.48 9.31 -16.06
CA LEU A 83 -4.72 10.22 -14.94
C LEU A 83 -3.80 9.85 -13.79
N ASN A 84 -2.90 10.75 -13.41
CA ASN A 84 -2.12 10.66 -12.18
C ASN A 84 -2.83 11.46 -11.09
N VAL A 85 -3.26 10.81 -10.02
CA VAL A 85 -4.01 11.40 -8.92
C VAL A 85 -3.09 11.53 -7.71
N THR A 86 -3.01 12.73 -7.16
CA THR A 86 -2.33 13.00 -5.89
C THR A 86 -3.38 13.14 -4.80
N LEU A 87 -3.24 12.38 -3.73
CA LEU A 87 -4.10 12.48 -2.56
C LEU A 87 -3.69 13.65 -1.67
N ASP A 88 -4.68 14.25 -1.02
CA ASP A 88 -4.42 15.18 0.08
C ASP A 88 -4.01 14.44 1.38
N VAL A 89 -3.74 15.21 2.43
CA VAL A 89 -3.35 14.69 3.75
C VAL A 89 -4.36 13.69 4.30
N GLU A 90 -5.66 14.03 4.23
CA GLU A 90 -6.73 13.19 4.75
C GLU A 90 -6.96 11.97 3.85
N GLY A 91 -6.75 12.11 2.55
CA GLY A 91 -6.73 11.03 1.57
C GLY A 91 -5.76 9.93 1.97
N ARG A 92 -4.50 10.29 2.23
CA ARG A 92 -3.46 9.35 2.66
C ARG A 92 -3.73 8.79 4.06
N ALA A 93 -4.19 9.61 5.00
CA ALA A 93 -4.56 9.14 6.34
C ALA A 93 -5.71 8.12 6.29
N ALA A 94 -6.72 8.34 5.45
CA ALA A 94 -7.83 7.42 5.25
C ALA A 94 -7.38 6.08 4.65
N LEU A 95 -6.39 6.11 3.74
CA LEU A 95 -5.77 4.89 3.22
C LEU A 95 -5.07 4.10 4.34
N VAL A 96 -4.27 4.76 5.19
CA VAL A 96 -3.62 4.08 6.32
C VAL A 96 -4.67 3.44 7.24
N ARG A 97 -5.74 4.16 7.58
CA ARG A 97 -6.86 3.61 8.38
C ARG A 97 -7.56 2.43 7.72
N ALA A 98 -7.69 2.43 6.40
CA ALA A 98 -8.34 1.34 5.68
C ALA A 98 -7.48 0.07 5.60
N LEU A 99 -6.15 0.22 5.75
CA LEU A 99 -5.20 -0.89 5.74
C LEU A 99 -4.97 -1.49 7.13
N THR A 100 -5.25 -0.74 8.19
CA THR A 100 -5.28 -1.27 9.55
C THR A 100 -6.51 -2.16 9.73
N GLY A 101 -6.30 -3.40 10.17
CA GLY A 101 -7.35 -4.41 10.33
C GLY A 101 -6.94 -5.42 11.40
N PRO A 102 -7.83 -6.37 11.75
CA PRO A 102 -7.52 -7.39 12.75
C PRO A 102 -6.29 -8.21 12.33
N ASP A 103 -5.49 -8.59 13.32
CA ASP A 103 -4.28 -9.37 13.08
C ASP A 103 -4.67 -10.80 12.65
N HIS A 104 -4.11 -11.26 11.54
CA HIS A 104 -4.36 -12.61 11.03
C HIS A 104 -3.20 -13.49 11.50
N SER A 105 -3.30 -14.01 12.72
CA SER A 105 -2.30 -14.96 13.23
C SER A 105 -2.64 -16.38 12.77
N THR A 106 -1.75 -16.97 11.98
CA THR A 106 -1.75 -18.41 11.72
C THR A 106 -0.99 -19.15 12.83
N PRO A 107 -1.34 -20.41 13.15
CA PRO A 107 -0.55 -21.23 14.07
C PRO A 107 0.90 -21.36 13.59
N ASP A 108 1.84 -21.22 14.52
CA ASP A 108 3.28 -21.27 14.21
C ASP A 108 3.71 -22.66 13.71
N ALA A 109 4.15 -22.73 12.45
CA ALA A 109 4.56 -23.96 11.79
C ALA A 109 5.78 -23.74 10.87
N PRO A 110 6.96 -23.44 11.43
CA PRO A 110 8.12 -22.93 10.67
C PRO A 110 8.67 -23.93 9.64
N ALA A 111 8.52 -25.24 9.88
CA ALA A 111 8.90 -26.26 8.90
C ALA A 111 8.02 -26.22 7.64
N GLN A 112 6.74 -25.87 7.79
CA GLN A 112 5.79 -25.78 6.68
C GLN A 112 5.92 -24.43 5.94
N ASP A 113 6.34 -23.38 6.65
CA ASP A 113 6.56 -22.04 6.09
C ASP A 113 7.57 -22.05 4.94
N VAL A 114 8.71 -22.73 5.13
CA VAL A 114 9.76 -22.85 4.10
C VAL A 114 9.20 -23.50 2.83
N SER A 115 8.48 -24.62 2.96
CA SER A 115 7.90 -25.33 1.82
C SER A 115 6.79 -24.51 1.13
N ARG A 116 5.93 -23.84 1.90
CA ARG A 116 4.85 -22.99 1.36
C ARG A 116 5.39 -21.77 0.63
N TRP A 117 6.41 -21.13 1.20
CA TRP A 117 7.07 -20.00 0.58
C TRP A 117 7.78 -20.39 -0.72
N ALA A 118 8.56 -21.48 -0.69
CA ALA A 118 9.22 -22.03 -1.87
C ALA A 118 8.21 -22.36 -2.98
N ALA A 119 7.07 -22.96 -2.65
CA ALA A 119 5.99 -23.24 -3.60
C ALA A 119 5.39 -21.97 -4.21
N ALA A 120 5.26 -20.88 -3.44
CA ALA A 120 4.75 -19.61 -3.92
C ALA A 120 5.76 -18.88 -4.82
N THR A 121 7.04 -18.84 -4.44
CA THR A 121 8.08 -18.07 -5.14
C THR A 121 8.75 -18.81 -6.29
N GLY A 122 8.71 -20.15 -6.27
CA GLY A 122 9.55 -20.99 -7.13
C GLY A 122 11.02 -21.05 -6.69
N GLU A 123 11.36 -20.50 -5.52
CA GLU A 123 12.69 -20.64 -4.91
C GLU A 123 12.90 -22.08 -4.41
N THR A 124 14.15 -22.51 -4.30
CA THR A 124 14.43 -23.80 -3.65
C THR A 124 14.25 -23.67 -2.13
N PRO A 125 13.77 -24.71 -1.43
CA PRO A 125 13.61 -24.65 0.03
C PRO A 125 14.89 -24.22 0.76
N GLU A 126 16.07 -24.63 0.26
CA GLU A 126 17.37 -24.29 0.83
C GLU A 126 17.67 -22.79 0.83
N ALA A 127 17.11 -22.02 -0.12
CA ALA A 127 17.26 -20.57 -0.15
C ALA A 127 16.52 -19.87 0.99
N SER A 128 15.45 -20.50 1.50
CA SER A 128 14.60 -19.95 2.57
C SER A 128 15.00 -20.43 3.97
N LEU A 129 15.81 -21.49 4.09
CA LEU A 129 16.28 -22.03 5.38
C LEU A 129 17.13 -21.06 6.23
N PRO A 130 18.09 -20.30 5.65
CA PRO A 130 18.94 -19.43 6.45
C PRO A 130 18.15 -18.29 7.07
N ARG A 131 18.35 -18.04 8.36
CA ARG A 131 17.81 -16.86 9.06
C ARG A 131 18.74 -15.67 8.90
N THR A 132 18.95 -15.27 7.64
CA THR A 132 19.86 -14.20 7.24
C THR A 132 19.15 -13.25 6.28
N ASP A 133 19.73 -12.05 6.09
CA ASP A 133 19.20 -11.05 5.15
C ASP A 133 19.14 -11.55 3.69
N GLY A 134 19.78 -12.68 3.36
CA GLY A 134 19.67 -13.32 2.04
C GLY A 134 18.32 -14.00 1.79
N SER A 135 17.66 -14.52 2.84
CA SER A 135 16.39 -15.26 2.73
C SER A 135 15.20 -14.33 2.62
N SER A 136 14.44 -14.43 1.53
CA SER A 136 13.24 -13.60 1.30
C SER A 136 12.15 -13.88 2.34
N LEU A 137 11.94 -15.15 2.70
CA LEU A 137 11.03 -15.56 3.77
C LEU A 137 11.41 -14.91 5.11
N PHE A 138 12.69 -15.02 5.49
CA PHE A 138 13.16 -14.46 6.76
C PHE A 138 12.99 -12.94 6.79
N ARG A 139 13.33 -12.22 5.71
CA ARG A 139 13.13 -10.76 5.65
C ARG A 139 11.68 -10.37 5.87
N VAL A 140 10.74 -11.10 5.26
CA VAL A 140 9.29 -10.83 5.37
C VAL A 140 8.79 -11.11 6.79
N GLN A 141 9.15 -12.25 7.38
CA GLN A 141 8.78 -12.59 8.75
C GLN A 141 9.42 -11.62 9.78
N TYR A 142 10.67 -11.23 9.56
CA TYR A 142 11.38 -10.27 10.40
C TYR A 142 10.78 -8.87 10.33
N ALA A 143 10.42 -8.40 9.12
CA ALA A 143 9.72 -7.14 8.96
C ALA A 143 8.41 -7.14 9.75
N HIS A 144 7.64 -8.23 9.70
CA HIS A 144 6.43 -8.38 10.51
C HIS A 144 6.75 -8.33 12.02
N ALA A 145 7.65 -9.18 12.51
CA ALA A 145 8.01 -9.21 13.93
C ALA A 145 8.53 -7.85 14.44
N ARG A 146 9.26 -7.11 13.59
CA ARG A 146 9.75 -5.76 13.91
C ARG A 146 8.61 -4.73 14.01
N THR A 147 7.59 -4.80 13.16
CA THR A 147 6.41 -3.93 13.31
C THR A 147 5.73 -4.15 14.66
N ARG A 148 5.60 -5.41 15.10
CA ARG A 148 5.04 -5.76 16.41
C ARG A 148 5.91 -5.27 17.56
N ALA A 149 7.24 -5.40 17.44
CA ALA A 149 8.16 -4.85 18.43
C ALA A 149 8.05 -3.32 18.55
N LEU A 150 7.95 -2.59 17.44
CA LEU A 150 7.78 -1.14 17.45
C LEU A 150 6.46 -0.72 18.10
N LEU A 151 5.36 -1.44 17.85
CA LEU A 151 4.05 -1.17 18.46
C LEU A 151 4.03 -1.45 19.97
N ARG A 152 4.71 -2.50 20.43
CA ARG A 152 4.90 -2.78 21.86
C ARG A 152 5.74 -1.69 22.53
N ASN A 153 6.88 -1.35 21.94
CA ASN A 153 7.75 -0.30 22.48
C ASN A 153 7.04 1.08 22.49
N ALA A 154 6.22 1.38 21.47
CA ALA A 154 5.38 2.57 21.47
C ALA A 154 4.41 2.56 22.66
N THR A 155 3.85 1.40 22.97
CA THR A 155 2.91 1.24 24.08
C THR A 155 3.57 1.53 25.42
N ASP A 156 4.80 1.05 25.63
CA ASP A 156 5.61 1.32 26.82
C ASP A 156 5.95 2.82 26.95
N LEU A 157 6.05 3.54 25.84
CA LEU A 157 6.27 4.98 25.77
C LEU A 157 4.96 5.80 25.84
N GLY A 158 3.81 5.17 26.06
CA GLY A 158 2.50 5.84 26.10
C GLY A 158 2.01 6.36 24.74
N LEU A 159 2.62 5.93 23.64
CA LEU A 159 2.19 6.25 22.29
C LEU A 159 1.18 5.21 21.78
N ARG A 160 0.27 5.67 20.91
CA ARG A 160 -0.65 4.81 20.16
C ARG A 160 -0.64 5.22 18.68
N PRO A 161 -0.78 4.27 17.75
CA PRO A 161 -0.99 4.57 16.34
C PRO A 161 -2.18 5.50 16.14
N GLU A 162 -2.01 6.56 15.35
CA GLU A 162 -3.09 7.47 14.99
C GLU A 162 -2.83 8.00 13.57
N ALA A 163 -3.55 7.46 12.59
CA ALA A 163 -3.36 7.82 11.19
C ALA A 163 -3.70 9.30 10.93
N GLY A 164 -2.74 10.04 10.37
CA GLY A 164 -2.89 11.48 10.12
C GLY A 164 -2.81 12.36 11.37
N ALA A 165 -2.33 11.84 12.51
CA ALA A 165 -2.18 12.61 13.74
C ALA A 165 -1.54 13.98 13.51
N GLY A 166 -2.17 15.04 14.02
CA GLY A 166 -1.67 16.41 13.86
C GLY A 166 -1.60 16.91 12.40
N GLY A 167 -2.37 16.31 11.48
CA GLY A 167 -2.34 16.65 10.06
C GLY A 167 -1.13 16.08 9.31
N HIS A 168 -0.54 14.99 9.81
CA HIS A 168 0.63 14.37 9.18
C HIS A 168 0.28 13.79 7.79
N GLY A 169 0.90 14.32 6.75
CA GLY A 169 0.56 14.03 5.34
C GLY A 169 1.31 12.89 4.67
N TYR A 170 2.11 12.11 5.40
CA TYR A 170 2.93 11.00 4.85
C TYR A 170 3.77 11.42 3.64
N GLY A 171 4.33 12.63 3.70
CA GLY A 171 4.96 13.30 2.57
C GLY A 171 6.44 12.95 2.39
N ALA A 172 7.10 12.26 3.31
CA ALA A 172 8.51 11.91 3.11
C ALA A 172 8.66 10.86 1.99
N PRO A 173 9.77 10.85 1.22
CA PRO A 173 9.96 9.89 0.14
C PRO A 173 9.82 8.42 0.57
N ALA A 174 10.34 8.08 1.76
CA ALA A 174 10.22 6.72 2.31
C ALA A 174 8.79 6.38 2.76
N GLU A 175 8.06 7.35 3.35
CA GLU A 175 6.63 7.21 3.69
C GLU A 175 5.79 6.97 2.44
N ARG A 176 5.95 7.81 1.41
CA ARG A 176 5.23 7.67 0.13
C ARG A 176 5.51 6.33 -0.55
N ARG A 177 6.77 5.90 -0.57
CA ARG A 177 7.17 4.61 -1.14
C ARG A 177 6.47 3.44 -0.45
N LEU A 178 6.49 3.42 0.89
CA LEU A 178 5.84 2.38 1.66
C LEU A 178 4.32 2.43 1.46
N LEU A 179 3.71 3.61 1.55
CA LEU A 179 2.27 3.80 1.37
C LEU A 179 1.78 3.33 0.00
N ALA A 180 2.54 3.62 -1.07
CA ALA A 180 2.26 3.14 -2.41
C ALA A 180 2.25 1.61 -2.50
N LEU A 181 3.26 0.95 -1.92
CA LEU A 181 3.29 -0.52 -1.85
C LEU A 181 2.05 -1.05 -1.10
N LEU A 182 1.76 -0.55 0.10
CA LEU A 182 0.62 -1.04 0.88
C LEU A 182 -0.72 -0.85 0.17
N ALA A 183 -0.89 0.23 -0.59
CA ALA A 183 -2.10 0.48 -1.37
C ALA A 183 -2.36 -0.56 -2.47
N ASP A 184 -1.30 -1.17 -3.01
CA ASP A 184 -1.37 -2.14 -4.10
C ASP A 184 -1.83 -3.54 -3.62
N GLN A 185 -1.82 -3.79 -2.30
CA GLN A 185 -2.10 -5.09 -1.69
C GLN A 185 -3.41 -5.72 -2.18
N ARG A 186 -4.52 -4.97 -2.13
CA ARG A 186 -5.85 -5.50 -2.47
C ARG A 186 -5.89 -6.06 -3.90
N ARG A 187 -5.30 -5.34 -4.85
CA ARG A 187 -5.24 -5.75 -6.25
C ARG A 187 -4.40 -7.01 -6.44
N ILE A 188 -3.28 -7.10 -5.72
CA ILE A 188 -2.36 -8.23 -5.80
C ILE A 188 -3.02 -9.49 -5.25
N VAL A 189 -3.72 -9.37 -4.12
CA VAL A 189 -4.56 -10.44 -3.54
C VAL A 189 -5.67 -10.86 -4.51
N GLU A 190 -6.43 -9.92 -5.07
CA GLU A 190 -7.52 -10.20 -6.00
C GLU A 190 -7.06 -10.87 -7.31
N ALA A 191 -5.79 -10.71 -7.70
CA ALA A 191 -5.22 -11.39 -8.85
C ALA A 191 -4.99 -12.90 -8.60
N GLY A 192 -4.94 -13.35 -7.34
CA GLY A 192 -4.84 -14.76 -6.97
C GLY A 192 -3.52 -15.44 -7.31
N ASP A 193 -2.46 -14.68 -7.63
CA ASP A 193 -1.14 -15.22 -7.97
C ASP A 193 -0.21 -15.23 -6.76
N ALA A 194 0.10 -16.43 -6.25
CA ALA A 194 0.90 -16.62 -5.05
C ALA A 194 2.32 -16.04 -5.17
N GLY A 195 2.96 -16.19 -6.33
CA GLY A 195 4.31 -15.66 -6.55
C GLY A 195 4.35 -14.14 -6.63
N ARG A 196 3.32 -13.52 -7.19
CA ARG A 196 3.14 -12.07 -7.21
C ARG A 196 2.89 -11.54 -5.82
N LEU A 197 2.08 -12.23 -5.01
CA LEU A 197 1.88 -11.90 -3.60
C LEU A 197 3.20 -12.01 -2.82
N ALA A 198 3.95 -13.10 -2.97
CA ALA A 198 5.24 -13.26 -2.29
C ALA A 198 6.25 -12.15 -2.68
N ARG A 199 6.39 -11.83 -3.98
CA ARG A 199 7.23 -10.71 -4.45
C ARG A 199 6.78 -9.36 -3.87
N HIS A 200 5.47 -9.16 -3.74
CA HIS A 200 4.92 -7.97 -3.15
C HIS A 200 5.27 -7.84 -1.66
N LEU A 201 5.09 -8.91 -0.88
CA LEU A 201 5.46 -8.93 0.53
C LEU A 201 6.95 -8.69 0.73
N THR A 202 7.81 -9.27 -0.11
CA THR A 202 9.25 -8.98 -0.11
C THR A 202 9.51 -7.49 -0.38
N ALA A 203 8.83 -6.88 -1.36
CA ALA A 203 9.00 -5.46 -1.64
C ALA A 203 8.55 -4.55 -0.47
N VAL A 204 7.49 -4.94 0.25
CA VAL A 204 7.05 -4.25 1.49
C VAL A 204 8.10 -4.42 2.59
N ALA A 205 8.58 -5.64 2.80
CA ALA A 205 9.59 -5.96 3.81
C ALA A 205 10.90 -5.19 3.59
N ASP A 206 11.36 -5.09 2.34
CA ASP A 206 12.57 -4.34 1.96
C ASP A 206 12.38 -2.81 2.12
N ALA A 207 11.13 -2.31 2.06
CA ALA A 207 10.83 -0.88 2.25
C ALA A 207 10.71 -0.47 3.74
N CYS A 208 10.24 -1.35 4.62
CA CYS A 208 10.02 -1.01 6.03
C CYS A 208 11.32 -0.58 6.78
N PRO A 209 12.54 -1.16 6.62
CA PRO A 209 13.75 -0.64 7.27
C PRO A 209 14.17 0.74 6.76
N VAL A 210 14.08 1.00 5.44
CA VAL A 210 14.36 2.33 4.85
C VAL A 210 13.44 3.40 5.44
N PHE A 211 12.15 3.07 5.60
CA PHE A 211 11.20 3.92 6.29
C PHE A 211 11.55 4.13 7.77
N HIS A 212 11.84 3.07 8.52
CA HIS A 212 12.16 3.18 9.95
C HIS A 212 13.44 3.97 10.24
N GLU A 213 14.39 3.98 9.30
CA GLU A 213 15.61 4.76 9.39
C GLU A 213 15.36 6.23 9.05
N ALA A 214 14.76 6.51 7.89
CA ALA A 214 14.55 7.88 7.41
C ALA A 214 13.41 8.62 8.13
N CYS A 215 12.44 7.88 8.67
CA CYS A 215 11.25 8.41 9.34
C CYS A 215 10.96 7.56 10.60
N PRO A 216 11.74 7.71 11.69
CA PRO A 216 11.61 6.90 12.88
C PRO A 216 10.17 6.95 13.47
N PRO A 217 9.53 5.78 13.70
CA PRO A 217 8.20 5.72 14.32
C PRO A 217 8.24 6.01 15.83
N LEU A 218 9.37 5.72 16.48
CA LEU A 218 9.59 6.00 17.90
C LEU A 218 10.54 7.18 18.08
N PRO A 219 10.38 7.98 19.14
CA PRO A 219 11.34 9.02 19.51
C PRO A 219 12.72 8.41 19.80
N ARG A 220 13.79 9.16 19.48
CA ARG A 220 15.18 8.78 19.78
C ARG A 220 15.85 9.78 20.73
N GLY A 221 16.59 9.27 21.72
CA GLY A 221 17.29 10.11 22.69
C GLY A 221 16.31 11.01 23.45
N ASP A 222 16.55 12.31 23.41
CA ASP A 222 15.74 13.32 24.11
C ASP A 222 14.53 13.83 23.30
N GLU A 223 14.25 13.23 22.13
CA GLU A 223 13.08 13.59 21.32
C GLU A 223 11.78 13.34 22.10
N LYS A 224 10.89 14.34 22.07
CA LYS A 224 9.59 14.20 22.72
C LYS A 224 8.64 13.36 21.86
N PRO A 225 7.88 12.41 22.47
CA PRO A 225 6.73 11.78 21.83
C PRO A 225 5.77 12.81 21.24
N GLY A 226 5.23 12.55 20.04
CA GLY A 226 4.47 13.57 19.30
C GLY A 226 3.60 13.00 18.17
N ALA A 227 2.84 13.89 17.51
CA ALA A 227 1.89 13.51 16.46
C ALA A 227 2.55 12.78 15.28
N ALA A 228 3.73 13.21 14.84
CA ALA A 228 4.49 12.54 13.78
C ALA A 228 4.82 11.08 14.14
N HIS A 229 5.19 10.80 15.40
CA HIS A 229 5.44 9.44 15.88
C HIS A 229 4.17 8.59 15.82
N ARG A 230 3.03 9.11 16.28
CA ARG A 230 1.74 8.40 16.21
C ARG A 230 1.27 8.12 14.78
N ALA A 231 1.46 9.08 13.87
CA ALA A 231 1.15 8.91 12.45
C ALA A 231 2.03 7.85 11.78
N ARG A 232 3.34 7.86 12.06
CA ARG A 232 4.28 6.84 11.56
C ARG A 232 4.03 5.47 12.16
N LEU A 233 3.61 5.39 13.42
CA LEU A 233 3.18 4.15 14.05
C LEU A 233 1.94 3.56 13.38
N ALA A 234 0.99 4.38 12.93
CA ALA A 234 -0.14 3.89 12.12
C ALA A 234 0.31 3.33 10.77
N LEU A 235 1.31 3.93 10.13
CA LEU A 235 1.90 3.36 8.92
C LEU A 235 2.66 2.05 9.20
N THR A 236 3.37 1.96 10.33
CA THR A 236 4.00 0.72 10.81
C THR A 236 2.96 -0.38 11.07
N GLU A 237 1.83 -0.04 11.70
CA GLU A 237 0.72 -0.97 11.95
C GLU A 237 0.09 -1.47 10.65
N ALA A 238 -0.10 -0.58 9.67
CA ALA A 238 -0.53 -0.97 8.33
C ALA A 238 0.49 -1.89 7.62
N CYS A 239 1.81 -1.62 7.71
CA CYS A 239 2.87 -2.54 7.21
C CYS A 239 2.70 -3.92 7.86
N GLY A 240 2.56 -3.98 9.19
CA GLY A 240 2.36 -5.23 9.92
C GLY A 240 1.09 -6.00 9.51
N THR A 241 -0.02 -5.30 9.32
CA THR A 241 -1.30 -5.90 8.93
C THR A 241 -1.24 -6.50 7.52
N VAL A 242 -0.66 -5.76 6.55
CA VAL A 242 -0.49 -6.24 5.17
C VAL A 242 0.43 -7.46 5.12
N LEU A 243 1.54 -7.44 5.86
CA LEU A 243 2.46 -8.58 5.94
C LEU A 243 1.77 -9.80 6.53
N ALA A 244 1.07 -9.66 7.66
CA ALA A 244 0.36 -10.77 8.30
C ALA A 244 -0.73 -11.36 7.40
N GLY A 245 -1.57 -10.52 6.82
CA GLY A 245 -2.64 -10.96 5.92
C GLY A 245 -2.11 -11.66 4.66
N GLY A 246 -1.03 -11.15 4.06
CA GLY A 246 -0.41 -11.78 2.90
C GLY A 246 0.27 -13.12 3.22
N LEU A 247 1.02 -13.19 4.33
CA LEU A 247 1.60 -14.45 4.82
C LEU A 247 0.51 -15.49 5.09
N SER A 248 -0.58 -15.09 5.76
CA SER A 248 -1.72 -15.97 6.02
C SER A 248 -2.35 -16.53 4.74
N GLN A 249 -2.43 -15.76 3.65
CA GLN A 249 -2.94 -16.24 2.36
C GLN A 249 -2.02 -17.25 1.67
N LEU A 250 -0.71 -17.15 1.91
CA LEU A 250 0.27 -18.14 1.47
C LEU A 250 0.34 -19.34 2.42
N GLY A 251 -0.44 -19.33 3.52
CA GLY A 251 -0.37 -20.31 4.59
C GLY A 251 0.92 -20.23 5.41
N VAL A 252 1.68 -19.13 5.32
CA VAL A 252 2.94 -18.93 6.03
C VAL A 252 2.67 -18.23 7.37
N THR A 253 3.45 -18.58 8.40
CA THR A 253 3.37 -17.95 9.72
C THR A 253 3.82 -16.50 9.66
N ALA A 254 3.07 -15.62 10.34
CA ALA A 254 3.46 -14.24 10.63
C ALA A 254 3.87 -14.11 12.12
N PRO A 255 5.13 -14.40 12.48
CA PRO A 255 5.54 -14.48 13.87
C PRO A 255 5.54 -13.11 14.56
N ALA A 256 5.09 -13.07 15.81
CA ALA A 256 5.11 -11.84 16.64
C ALA A 256 6.51 -11.50 17.18
N HIS A 257 7.40 -12.49 17.18
CA HIS A 257 8.78 -12.45 17.68
C HIS A 257 9.65 -13.40 16.82
N LEU A 258 10.89 -13.00 16.53
CA LEU A 258 11.89 -13.83 15.85
C LEU A 258 13.20 -13.84 16.63
#